data_AF-A0A958ZFM5-F1
#
_entry.id   AF-A0A958ZFM5-F1
#
_cell.length_a   1.000
_cell.length_b   1.000
_cell.length_c   1.000
_cell.angle_alpha   90.00
_cell.angle_beta   90.00
_cell.angle_gamma   90.00
#
_symmetry.space_group_name_H-M   'P 1'
#
loop_
_entity.id
_entity.type
_entity.pdbx_description
1 polymer ?
#
loop_
_entity_poly.entity_id
_entity_poly.type
_entity_poly.pdbx_seq_one_letter_code
_entity_poly.pdbx_strand_id
1 'polypeptide(L)' 'DVGNPKTNLKLSEDRAKGVLNFLVSMGIDRERLKSQGFGETKPKVKNDTDENRAINRRTDFVIDAL' A
#
# COMPACT_ATOMS: atom_id res chain seq x y z
N ASP A 1 -3.93 -6.40 -12.34
CA ASP A 1 -5.33 -6.10 -12.67
C ASP A 1 -6.08 -7.38 -12.87
N VAL A 2 -6.17 -8.16 -11.81
CA VAL A 2 -6.95 -9.40 -11.83
C VAL A 2 -7.73 -9.41 -10.53
N GLY A 3 -9.00 -9.81 -10.63
CA GLY A 3 -9.97 -9.68 -9.55
C GLY A 3 -10.74 -8.36 -9.59
N ASN A 4 -11.53 -8.13 -8.55
CA ASN A 4 -12.41 -6.97 -8.49
C ASN A 4 -11.63 -5.71 -8.04
N PRO A 5 -11.69 -4.58 -8.77
CA PRO A 5 -10.98 -3.35 -8.39
C PRO A 5 -11.29 -2.84 -6.99
N LYS A 6 -12.55 -2.96 -6.52
CA LYS A 6 -12.94 -2.56 -5.16
C LYS A 6 -12.28 -3.45 -4.10
N THR A 7 -12.20 -4.75 -4.36
CA THR A 7 -11.51 -5.70 -3.47
C THR A 7 -10.02 -5.42 -3.43
N ASN A 8 -9.39 -5.14 -4.58
CA ASN A 8 -7.98 -4.79 -4.65
C ASN A 8 -7.66 -3.48 -3.93
N LEU A 9 -8.54 -2.47 -4.07
CA LEU A 9 -8.44 -1.22 -3.31
C LEU A 9 -8.52 -1.50 -1.81
N LYS A 10 -9.55 -2.20 -1.35
CA LYS A 10 -9.73 -2.54 0.07
C LYS A 10 -8.54 -3.31 0.63
N LEU A 11 -8.04 -4.30 -0.10
CA LEU A 11 -6.86 -5.07 0.29
C LEU A 11 -5.62 -4.18 0.44
N SER A 12 -5.42 -3.22 -0.47
CA SER A 12 -4.31 -2.28 -0.36
C SER A 12 -4.45 -1.32 0.82
N GLU A 13 -5.66 -0.86 1.12
CA GLU A 13 -5.96 -0.02 2.30
C GLU A 13 -5.67 -0.77 3.60
N ASP A 14 -6.13 -2.03 3.70
CA ASP A 14 -5.95 -2.85 4.90
C ASP A 14 -4.46 -3.17 5.14
N ARG A 15 -3.69 -3.42 4.07
CA ARG A 15 -2.23 -3.60 4.15
C ARG A 15 -1.52 -2.33 4.63
N ALA A 16 -1.85 -1.17 4.05
CA ALA A 16 -1.26 0.10 4.46
C ALA A 16 -1.60 0.43 5.92
N LYS A 17 -2.85 0.19 6.34
CA LYS A 17 -3.29 0.36 7.72
C LYS A 17 -2.57 -0.60 8.68
N GLY A 18 -2.33 -1.84 8.25
CA GLY A 18 -1.56 -2.83 9.01
C GLY A 18 -0.14 -2.34 9.32
N VAL A 19 0.57 -1.80 8.32
CA VAL A 19 1.91 -1.21 8.50
C VAL A 19 1.87 -0.01 9.45
N LEU A 20 0.89 0.90 9.29
CA LEU A 20 0.72 2.03 10.21
C LEU A 20 0.51 1.55 11.65
N ASN A 21 -0.40 0.59 11.86
CA ASN A 21 -0.67 0.06 13.20
C ASN A 21 0.56 -0.61 13.81
N PHE A 22 1.36 -1.31 13.00
CA PHE A 22 2.64 -1.87 13.44
C PHE A 22 3.62 -0.78 13.88
N LEU A 23 3.77 0.29 13.11
CA LEU A 23 4.62 1.44 13.46
C LEU A 23 4.16 2.13 14.75
N VAL A 24 2.85 2.31 14.93
CA VAL A 24 2.27 2.82 16.17
C VAL A 24 2.57 1.89 17.35
N SER A 25 2.47 0.56 17.16
CA SER A 25 2.81 -0.41 18.21
C SER A 25 4.28 -0.38 18.62
N MET A 26 5.16 0.11 17.74
CA MET A 26 6.58 0.34 18.02
C MET A 26 6.86 1.71 18.65
N GLY A 27 5.82 2.49 18.97
CA GLY A 27 5.93 3.76 19.69
C GLY A 27 6.00 5.01 18.81
N ILE A 28 5.79 4.90 17.50
CA ILE A 28 5.66 6.10 16.64
C ILE A 28 4.29 6.71 16.86
N ASP A 29 4.26 8.01 17.13
CA ASP A 29 3.00 8.75 17.30
C ASP A 29 2.12 8.62 16.04
N ARG A 30 0.87 8.21 16.26
CA ARG A 30 -0.14 8.03 15.22
C ARG A 30 -0.37 9.31 14.42
N GLU A 31 -0.29 10.47 15.04
CA GLU A 31 -0.53 11.75 14.37
C GLU A 31 0.52 12.08 13.30
N ARG A 32 1.71 11.47 13.41
CA ARG A 32 2.79 11.60 12.43
C ARG A 32 2.64 10.68 11.22
N LEU A 33 1.65 9.79 11.22
CA LEU A 33 1.51 8.73 10.23
C LEU A 33 0.20 8.84 9.45
N LYS A 34 0.28 8.62 8.14
CA LYS A 34 -0.88 8.46 7.26
C LYS A 34 -0.72 7.17 6.47
N SER A 35 -1.82 6.47 6.23
CA SER A 35 -1.85 5.26 5.41
C SER A 35 -2.89 5.41 4.31
N GLN A 36 -2.55 5.03 3.08
CA GLN A 36 -3.45 5.06 1.94
C GLN A 36 -3.26 3.83 1.06
N GLY A 37 -4.37 3.23 0.64
CA GLY A 37 -4.38 2.19 -0.40
C GLY A 37 -4.63 2.80 -1.77
N PHE A 38 -3.93 2.31 -2.80
CA PHE A 38 -4.11 2.76 -4.19
C PHE A 38 -4.71 1.68 -5.11
N GLY A 39 -4.95 0.47 -4.59
CA GLY A 39 -5.30 -0.69 -5.40
C GLY A 39 -4.29 -0.87 -6.54
N GLU A 40 -4.79 -0.96 -7.76
CA GLU A 40 -3.97 -1.15 -8.96
C GLU A 40 -3.74 0.15 -9.76
N THR A 41 -4.15 1.30 -9.23
CA THR A 41 -4.15 2.60 -9.93
C THR A 41 -2.79 3.28 -10.03
N LYS A 42 -1.80 2.81 -9.26
CA LYS A 42 -0.42 3.34 -9.23
C LYS A 42 0.63 2.23 -9.49
N PRO A 43 0.60 1.59 -10.66
CA PRO A 43 1.55 0.54 -10.99
C PRO A 43 2.95 1.12 -11.22
N LYS A 44 4.00 0.41 -10.76
CA LYS A 44 5.40 0.74 -11.05
C LYS A 44 5.82 0.20 -12.42
N VAL A 45 5.28 -0.95 -12.79
CA VAL A 45 5.47 -1.63 -14.08
C VAL A 45 4.11 -2.07 -14.64
N LYS A 46 4.02 -2.42 -15.93
CA LYS A 46 2.74 -2.84 -16.55
C LYS A 46 2.18 -4.09 -15.86
N ASN A 47 0.86 -4.22 -15.73
CA ASN A 47 0.22 -5.39 -15.08
C ASN A 47 0.05 -6.60 -16.02
N ASP A 48 0.93 -6.78 -17.00
CA ASP A 48 0.82 -7.75 -18.10
C ASP A 48 1.31 -9.16 -17.72
N THR A 49 2.41 -9.28 -16.99
CA THR A 49 2.98 -10.57 -16.55
C THR A 49 2.80 -10.83 -15.05
N ASP A 50 2.95 -12.08 -14.61
CA ASP A 50 2.89 -12.43 -13.19
C ASP A 50 4.06 -11.86 -12.40
N GLU A 51 5.24 -11.80 -13.02
CA GLU A 51 6.44 -11.17 -12.49
C GLU A 51 6.19 -9.67 -12.26
N ASN A 52 5.61 -8.97 -13.23
CA ASN A 52 5.30 -7.55 -13.09
C ASN A 52 4.20 -7.28 -12.05
N ARG A 53 3.19 -8.14 -11.98
CA ARG A 53 2.17 -8.08 -10.92
C ARG A 53 2.80 -8.28 -9.54
N ALA A 54 3.79 -9.17 -9.40
CA ALA A 54 4.52 -9.35 -8.14
C ALA A 54 5.28 -8.07 -7.74
N ILE A 55 5.94 -7.39 -8.69
CA ILE A 55 6.59 -6.10 -8.45
C ILE A 55 5.59 -5.02 -7.99
N ASN A 56 4.38 -5.02 -8.56
CA ASN A 56 3.34 -4.05 -8.19
C ASN A 56 2.68 -4.33 -6.82
N ARG A 57 2.68 -5.57 -6.34
CA ARG A 57 2.17 -5.93 -5.00
C ARG A 57 3.17 -5.53 -3.90
N ARG A 58 3.22 -4.23 -3.61
CA ARG A 58 4.14 -3.62 -2.64
C ARG A 58 3.46 -2.65 -1.69
N THR A 59 4.15 -2.28 -0.62
CA THR A 59 3.82 -1.15 0.25
C THR A 59 5.00 -0.19 0.25
N ASP A 60 4.76 1.08 -0.07
CA ASP A 60 5.79 2.12 -0.05
C ASP A 60 5.68 2.92 1.26
N PHE A 61 6.81 3.29 1.86
CA PHE A 61 6.90 4.17 3.04
C PHE A 61 7.70 5.41 2.66
N VAL A 62 7.10 6.58 2.81
CA VAL A 62 7.68 7.87 2.42
C VAL A 62 7.75 8.77 3.66
N ILE A 63 8.87 9.47 3.81
CA ILE A 63 9.08 10.45 4.85
C ILE A 63 9.03 11.82 4.18
N ASP A 64 7.99 12.59 4.47
CA ASP A 64 7.88 13.97 4.03
C ASP A 64 8.63 14.84 5.04
N ALA A 65 9.74 15.45 4.62
CA ALA A 65 10.36 16.53 5.37
C ALA A 65 9.59 17.83 5.08
N LEU A 66 9.30 18.60 6.14
CA LEU A 66 8.77 19.96 6.04
C LEU A 66 9.81 20.91 5.43
#